data_AF-A0A534MXM6-F1
#
_entry.id   AF-A0A534MXM6-F1
#
_cell.length_a   1.000
_cell.length_b   1.000
_cell.length_c   1.000
_cell.angle_alpha   90.00
_cell.angle_beta   90.00
_cell.angle_gamma   90.00
#
_symmetry.space_group_name_H-M   'P 1'
#
loop_
_entity.id
_entity.type
_entity.pdbx_description
1 polymer ?
#
loop_
_entity_poly.entity_id
_entity_poly.type
_entity_poly.pdbx_seq_one_letter_code
_entity_poly.pdbx_strand_id
1 'polypeptide(L)'
;PLDVCGAESQALIGYLLAQALRNEFAHRKIDRDVACIVTQVLVHADDAAFANPTKPIGPYYLRDDEVLVKKAKGWKMVYDQRGGWRRVVPSPRPVDVIEKDIIRALVGDGGGRVVIAVGGGGIPVIRKDGKLVGVEAVIDKDLAAAVLAKAIGWKHLVIATD
;
A
#
# COMPACT_ATOMS: atom_id res chain seq x y z
N PRO A 1 -11.76 8.65 -5.49
CA PRO A 1 -11.79 7.76 -4.32
C PRO A 1 -10.36 7.40 -3.89
N LEU A 2 -10.06 7.40 -2.60
CA LEU A 2 -8.69 7.21 -2.11
C LEU A 2 -8.08 5.85 -2.49
N ASP A 3 -8.89 4.80 -2.53
CA ASP A 3 -8.52 3.46 -2.99
C ASP A 3 -8.03 3.45 -4.45
N VAL A 4 -8.70 4.20 -5.33
CA VAL A 4 -8.28 4.38 -6.73
C VAL A 4 -6.95 5.13 -6.80
N CYS A 5 -6.75 6.18 -6.00
CA CYS A 5 -5.45 6.86 -5.90
C CYS A 5 -4.36 5.90 -5.38
N GLY A 6 -4.72 4.97 -4.48
CA GLY A 6 -3.87 3.86 -4.06
C GLY A 6 -3.43 3.01 -5.25
N ALA A 7 -4.37 2.59 -6.10
CA ALA A 7 -4.08 1.81 -7.30
C ALA A 7 -3.16 2.56 -8.30
N GLU A 8 -3.44 3.85 -8.54
CA GLU A 8 -2.60 4.71 -9.38
C GLU A 8 -1.16 4.81 -8.84
N SER A 9 -1.02 4.98 -7.52
CA SER A 9 0.30 5.06 -6.88
C SER A 9 1.09 3.77 -7.00
N GLN A 10 0.44 2.60 -6.95
CA GLN A 10 1.09 1.32 -7.16
C GLN A 10 1.63 1.21 -8.58
N ALA A 11 0.85 1.61 -9.58
CA ALA A 11 1.29 1.59 -10.97
C ALA A 11 2.47 2.55 -11.21
N LEU A 12 2.38 3.78 -10.68
CA LEU A 12 3.43 4.79 -10.79
C LEU A 12 4.75 4.32 -10.17
N ILE A 13 4.72 3.93 -8.89
CA ILE A 13 5.92 3.53 -8.15
C ILE A 13 6.46 2.20 -8.69
N GLY A 14 5.56 1.25 -8.96
CA GLY A 14 5.92 -0.05 -9.50
C GLY A 14 6.58 0.03 -10.88
N TYR A 15 6.12 0.95 -11.74
CA TYR A 15 6.78 1.26 -13.02
C TYR A 15 8.22 1.72 -12.82
N LEU A 16 8.44 2.73 -11.97
CA LEU A 16 9.77 3.30 -11.72
C LEU A 16 10.73 2.25 -11.16
N LEU A 17 10.29 1.47 -10.17
CA LEU A 17 11.09 0.39 -9.57
C LEU A 17 11.39 -0.72 -10.57
N ALA A 18 10.39 -1.17 -11.33
CA ALA A 18 10.58 -2.24 -12.30
C ALA A 18 11.53 -1.82 -13.43
N GLN A 19 11.43 -0.58 -13.91
CA GLN A 19 12.35 -0.04 -14.90
C GLN A 19 13.78 0.02 -14.38
N ALA A 20 13.98 0.55 -13.17
CA ALA A 20 15.31 0.63 -12.56
C ALA A 20 15.94 -0.75 -12.37
N LEU A 21 15.18 -1.72 -11.85
CA LEU A 21 15.66 -3.09 -11.65
C LEU A 21 16.01 -3.79 -12.97
N ARG A 22 15.16 -3.65 -14.00
CA ARG A 22 15.43 -4.25 -15.32
C ARG A 22 16.69 -3.68 -15.96
N ASN A 23 16.87 -2.36 -15.89
CA ASN A 23 18.08 -1.70 -16.39
C ASN A 23 19.33 -2.22 -15.66
N GLU A 24 19.26 -2.34 -14.33
CA GLU A 24 20.37 -2.86 -13.53
C GLU A 24 20.66 -4.34 -13.83
N PHE A 25 19.63 -5.17 -13.99
CA PHE A 25 19.79 -6.57 -14.38
C PHE A 25 20.44 -6.71 -15.75
N ALA A 26 20.02 -5.90 -16.74
CA ALA A 26 20.64 -5.88 -18.06
C ALA A 26 22.12 -5.48 -17.99
N HIS A 27 22.44 -4.42 -17.25
CA HIS A 27 23.82 -3.97 -17.04
C HIS A 27 24.70 -5.05 -16.40
N ARG A 28 24.16 -5.77 -15.41
CA ARG A 28 24.85 -6.87 -14.71
C ARG A 28 24.77 -8.23 -15.41
N LYS A 29 24.09 -8.32 -16.56
CA LYS A 29 23.81 -9.58 -17.27
C LYS A 29 23.11 -10.64 -16.38
N ILE A 30 22.19 -10.18 -15.53
CA ILE A 30 21.34 -11.04 -14.71
C ILE A 30 20.11 -11.40 -15.54
N ASP A 31 19.93 -12.69 -15.82
CA ASP A 31 18.74 -13.20 -16.50
C ASP A 31 17.61 -13.43 -15.49
N ARG A 32 16.88 -12.36 -15.18
CA ARG A 32 15.74 -12.40 -14.25
C ARG A 32 14.70 -11.34 -14.60
N ASP A 33 13.45 -11.76 -14.72
CA ASP A 33 12.33 -10.85 -14.97
C ASP A 33 11.88 -10.12 -13.70
N VAL A 34 11.28 -8.94 -13.91
CA VAL A 34 10.59 -8.15 -12.88
C VAL A 34 9.11 -8.05 -13.26
N ALA A 35 8.21 -8.31 -12.32
CA ALA A 35 6.77 -8.14 -12.47
C ALA A 35 6.23 -7.15 -11.44
N CYS A 36 5.32 -6.28 -11.85
CA CYS A 36 4.58 -5.39 -10.95
C CYS A 36 3.12 -5.82 -10.93
N ILE A 37 2.59 -6.11 -9.73
CA ILE A 37 1.23 -6.62 -9.55
C ILE A 37 0.41 -5.57 -8.79
N VAL A 38 -0.64 -5.07 -9.43
CA VAL A 38 -1.66 -4.28 -8.74
C VAL A 38 -2.30 -5.18 -7.70
N THR A 39 -2.24 -4.76 -6.44
CA THR A 39 -2.53 -5.62 -5.29
C THR A 39 -3.65 -5.04 -4.45
N GLN A 40 -4.68 -5.85 -4.20
CA GLN A 40 -5.75 -5.60 -3.25
C GLN A 40 -5.46 -6.31 -1.92
N VAL A 41 -5.79 -5.64 -0.81
CA VAL A 41 -5.60 -6.18 0.53
C VAL A 41 -6.93 -6.14 1.28
N LEU A 42 -7.35 -7.32 1.71
CA LEU A 42 -8.58 -7.51 2.47
C LEU A 42 -8.42 -6.91 3.87
N VAL A 43 -9.43 -6.18 4.30
CA VAL A 43 -9.55 -5.63 5.65
C VAL A 43 -10.94 -5.93 6.22
N HIS A 44 -11.09 -5.86 7.54
CA HIS A 44 -12.38 -6.03 8.20
C HIS A 44 -13.25 -4.78 8.03
N ALA A 45 -14.51 -4.93 7.65
CA ALA A 45 -15.42 -3.79 7.44
C ALA A 45 -15.79 -3.06 8.74
N ASP A 46 -15.65 -3.73 9.88
CA ASP A 46 -15.91 -3.25 11.23
C ASP A 46 -14.63 -2.85 11.99
N ASP A 47 -13.49 -2.71 11.29
CA ASP A 47 -12.25 -2.24 11.91
C ASP A 47 -12.44 -0.84 12.53
N ALA A 48 -12.08 -0.69 13.80
CA ALA A 48 -12.21 0.56 14.55
C ALA A 48 -11.48 1.75 13.90
N ALA A 49 -10.48 1.50 13.04
CA ALA A 49 -9.77 2.53 12.31
C ALA A 49 -10.68 3.34 11.36
N PHE A 50 -11.81 2.78 10.91
CA PHE A 50 -12.80 3.52 10.11
C PHE A 50 -13.49 4.61 10.95
N ALA A 51 -13.78 4.33 12.22
CA ALA A 51 -14.37 5.31 13.14
C ALA A 51 -13.31 6.33 13.62
N ASN A 52 -12.06 5.90 13.79
CA ASN A 52 -10.95 6.71 14.27
C ASN A 52 -9.76 6.76 13.29
N PRO A 53 -9.82 7.62 12.25
CA PRO A 53 -8.72 7.83 11.30
C PRO A 53 -7.46 8.39 11.96
N THR A 54 -6.31 7.75 11.74
CA THR A 54 -5.04 8.16 12.36
C THR A 54 -3.87 8.29 11.38
N LYS A 55 -3.94 7.71 10.17
CA LYS A 55 -2.78 7.67 9.26
C LYS A 55 -2.66 8.96 8.46
N PRO A 56 -1.57 9.74 8.62
CA PRO A 56 -1.38 10.96 7.86
C PRO A 56 -0.99 10.66 6.42
N ILE A 57 -1.64 11.33 5.47
CA ILE A 57 -1.42 11.20 4.03
C ILE A 57 -1.32 12.56 3.34
N GLY A 58 -0.76 12.56 2.13
CA GLY A 58 -0.68 13.76 1.29
C GLY A 58 0.29 14.82 1.82
N PRO A 59 0.20 16.06 1.30
CA PRO A 59 1.12 17.14 1.62
C PRO A 59 0.92 17.69 3.04
N TYR A 60 1.87 18.50 3.47
CA TYR A 60 1.76 19.32 4.68
C TYR A 60 0.99 20.61 4.37
N TYR A 61 0.12 21.00 5.28
CA TYR A 61 -0.66 22.23 5.24
C TYR A 61 -0.23 23.16 6.39
N LEU A 62 -0.19 24.46 6.11
CA LEU A 62 -0.04 25.46 7.16
C LEU A 62 -1.35 25.59 7.95
N ARG A 63 -1.30 26.25 9.10
CA ARG A 63 -2.46 26.37 10.00
C ARG A 63 -3.67 27.03 9.32
N ASP A 64 -3.45 28.09 8.54
CA ASP A 64 -4.55 28.81 7.89
C ASP A 64 -5.16 27.99 6.74
N ASP A 65 -4.32 27.25 6.00
CA ASP A 65 -4.76 26.32 4.96
C ASP A 65 -5.57 25.16 5.53
N GLU A 66 -5.18 24.67 6.71
CA GLU A 66 -5.86 23.57 7.39
C GLU A 66 -7.32 23.91 7.70
N VAL A 67 -7.59 25.12 8.20
CA VAL A 67 -8.95 25.59 8.51
C VAL A 67 -9.79 25.64 7.23
N LEU A 68 -9.22 26.15 6.13
CA LEU A 68 -9.88 26.22 4.83
C LEU A 68 -10.18 24.83 4.27
N VAL A 69 -9.22 23.91 4.32
CA VAL A 69 -9.36 22.53 3.83
C VAL A 69 -10.37 21.75 4.67
N LYS A 70 -10.36 21.89 6.00
CA LYS A 70 -11.37 21.31 6.88
C LYS A 70 -12.77 21.77 6.51
N LYS A 71 -12.95 23.08 6.31
CA LYS A 71 -14.25 23.65 5.95
C LYS A 71 -14.72 23.21 4.57
N ALA A 72 -13.82 23.13 3.59
CA ALA A 72 -14.17 22.81 2.21
C ALA A 72 -14.38 21.30 1.96
N LYS A 73 -13.60 20.44 2.62
CA LYS A 73 -13.55 18.99 2.32
C LYS A 73 -13.99 18.08 3.47
N GLY A 74 -14.22 18.64 4.67
CA GLY A 74 -14.60 17.85 5.85
C GLY A 74 -13.51 16.88 6.33
N TRP A 75 -12.26 17.08 5.92
CA TRP A 75 -11.18 16.16 6.25
C TRP A 75 -10.78 16.26 7.72
N LYS A 76 -10.58 15.11 8.38
CA LYS A 76 -9.88 15.07 9.66
C LYS A 76 -8.39 15.34 9.40
N MET A 77 -7.78 16.17 10.24
CA MET A 77 -6.37 16.54 10.10
C MET A 77 -5.67 16.46 11.45
N VAL A 78 -4.39 16.06 11.43
CA VAL A 78 -3.51 16.00 12.60
C VAL A 78 -2.29 16.85 12.36
N TYR A 79 -1.74 17.44 13.43
CA TYR A 79 -0.46 18.12 13.36
C TYR A 79 0.67 17.10 13.39
N ASP A 80 1.52 17.11 12.37
CA ASP A 80 2.73 16.32 12.26
C ASP A 80 3.92 17.23 12.62
N GLN A 81 4.69 16.80 13.63
CA GLN A 81 5.82 17.56 14.18
C GLN A 81 6.91 17.84 13.14
N ARG A 82 6.91 17.12 12.02
CA ARG A 82 7.84 17.30 10.91
C ARG A 82 7.55 18.52 10.03
N GLY A 83 6.48 19.27 10.27
CA GLY A 83 6.33 20.59 9.66
C GLY A 83 4.93 21.02 9.23
N GLY A 84 3.85 20.48 9.83
CA GLY A 84 2.52 21.02 9.55
C GLY A 84 1.38 20.03 9.72
N TRP A 85 0.20 20.42 9.24
CA TRP A 85 -1.01 19.62 9.32
C TRP A 85 -1.11 18.65 8.15
N ARG A 86 -1.58 17.43 8.40
CA ARG A 86 -1.79 16.42 7.37
C ARG A 86 -3.18 15.81 7.48
N ARG A 87 -3.76 15.47 6.33
CA ARG A 87 -5.03 14.74 6.28
C ARG A 87 -4.82 13.37 6.91
N VAL A 88 -5.70 12.96 7.81
CA VAL A 88 -5.72 11.60 8.33
C VAL A 88 -6.82 10.77 7.68
N VAL A 89 -6.52 9.51 7.45
CA VAL A 89 -7.44 8.52 6.86
C VAL A 89 -7.44 7.24 7.69
N PRO A 90 -8.48 6.40 7.57
CA PRO A 90 -8.50 5.08 8.19
C PRO A 90 -7.26 4.27 7.83
N SER A 91 -6.75 3.52 8.80
CA SER A 91 -5.63 2.58 8.64
C SER A 91 -5.96 1.23 9.26
N PRO A 92 -6.92 0.50 8.66
CA PRO A 92 -7.35 -0.80 9.16
C PRO A 92 -6.22 -1.83 9.04
N ARG A 93 -6.30 -2.88 9.86
CA ARG A 93 -5.31 -3.96 9.83
C ARG A 93 -5.50 -4.83 8.58
N PRO A 94 -4.39 -5.18 7.89
CA PRO A 94 -4.46 -6.12 6.76
C PRO A 94 -4.81 -7.51 7.27
N VAL A 95 -5.76 -8.17 6.58
CA VAL A 95 -6.21 -9.53 6.89
C VAL A 95 -5.59 -10.51 5.91
N ASP A 96 -5.63 -10.20 4.62
CA ASP A 96 -5.16 -11.09 3.56
C ASP A 96 -4.80 -10.30 2.29
N VAL A 97 -3.94 -10.88 1.45
CA VAL A 97 -3.61 -10.33 0.13
C VAL A 97 -4.38 -11.13 -0.93
N ILE A 98 -5.18 -10.45 -1.74
CA ILE A 98 -6.05 -11.11 -2.73
C ILE A 98 -5.22 -11.82 -3.80
N GLU A 99 -4.17 -11.17 -4.31
CA GLU A 99 -3.33 -11.70 -5.38
C GLU A 99 -2.18 -12.61 -4.88
N LYS A 100 -2.21 -13.07 -3.62
CA LYS A 100 -1.12 -13.85 -3.00
C LYS A 100 -0.71 -15.10 -3.77
N ASP A 101 -1.66 -15.81 -4.37
CA ASP A 101 -1.38 -17.06 -5.08
C ASP A 101 -0.66 -16.80 -6.41
N ILE A 102 -1.01 -15.71 -7.10
CA ILE A 102 -0.32 -15.24 -8.31
C ILE A 102 1.09 -14.79 -7.93
N ILE A 103 1.23 -14.01 -6.86
CA ILE A 103 2.53 -13.55 -6.37
C ILE A 103 3.42 -14.75 -6.02
N ARG A 104 2.91 -15.73 -5.27
CA ARG A 104 3.63 -16.96 -4.92
C ARG A 104 4.09 -17.71 -6.17
N ALA A 105 3.24 -17.87 -7.18
CA ALA A 105 3.58 -18.55 -8.42
C ALA A 105 4.70 -17.83 -9.20
N LEU A 106 4.67 -16.50 -9.24
CA LEU A 106 5.69 -15.71 -9.94
C LEU A 106 7.04 -15.73 -9.25
N VAL A 107 7.05 -15.65 -7.92
CA VAL A 107 8.26 -15.70 -7.10
C VAL A 107 8.86 -17.12 -7.08
N GLY A 108 8.02 -18.15 -7.15
CA GLY A 108 8.42 -19.56 -7.03
C GLY A 108 9.12 -19.84 -5.69
N ASP A 109 10.06 -20.78 -5.69
CA ASP A 109 10.89 -21.09 -4.52
C ASP A 109 12.07 -20.09 -4.32
N GLY A 110 11.89 -18.85 -4.78
CA GLY A 110 12.91 -17.80 -4.75
C GLY A 110 13.81 -17.72 -5.98
N GLY A 111 13.79 -18.74 -6.85
CA GLY A 111 14.44 -18.75 -8.17
C GLY A 111 13.61 -18.13 -9.30
N GLY A 112 12.35 -17.74 -9.02
CA GLY A 112 11.46 -17.13 -10.00
C GLY A 112 11.71 -15.64 -10.22
N ARG A 113 10.66 -14.90 -10.54
CA ARG A 113 10.73 -13.48 -10.88
C ARG A 113 10.89 -12.61 -9.63
N VAL A 114 11.43 -11.42 -9.82
CA VAL A 114 11.33 -10.36 -8.79
C VAL A 114 9.94 -9.75 -8.90
N VAL A 115 9.18 -9.75 -7.81
CA VAL A 115 7.80 -9.26 -7.80
C VAL A 115 7.69 -8.02 -6.93
N ILE A 116 7.19 -6.95 -7.52
CA ILE A 116 6.77 -5.72 -6.83
C ILE A 116 5.26 -5.82 -6.61
N ALA A 117 4.84 -5.83 -5.35
CA ALA A 117 3.45 -5.99 -4.93
C ALA A 117 3.19 -5.17 -3.66
N VAL A 118 1.92 -5.13 -3.21
CA VAL A 118 1.49 -4.43 -1.97
C VAL A 118 2.02 -2.99 -1.86
N GLY A 119 2.18 -2.30 -3.00
CA GLY A 119 2.66 -0.91 -3.01
C GLY A 119 1.75 -0.01 -2.15
N GLY A 120 2.36 0.78 -1.27
CA GLY A 120 1.64 1.62 -0.31
C GLY A 120 0.81 0.85 0.73
N GLY A 121 1.01 -0.47 0.88
CA GLY A 121 0.21 -1.34 1.76
C GLY A 121 -0.91 -2.10 1.05
N GLY A 122 -1.09 -1.91 -0.26
CA GLY A 122 -2.19 -2.52 -1.03
C GLY A 122 -3.43 -1.63 -1.13
N ILE A 123 -4.31 -1.93 -2.09
CA ILE A 123 -5.60 -1.27 -2.26
C ILE A 123 -6.57 -1.89 -1.25
N PRO A 124 -7.05 -1.15 -0.24
CA PRO A 124 -7.93 -1.72 0.78
C PRO A 124 -9.29 -2.10 0.20
N VAL A 125 -9.69 -3.34 0.43
CA VAL A 125 -10.99 -3.89 0.04
C VAL A 125 -11.64 -4.60 1.21
N ILE A 126 -12.97 -4.57 1.26
CA ILE A 126 -13.78 -5.39 2.16
C ILE A 126 -14.53 -6.45 1.36
N ARG A 127 -14.98 -7.51 2.04
CA ARG A 127 -15.93 -8.46 1.45
C ARG A 127 -17.36 -8.09 1.86
N LYS A 128 -18.19 -7.79 0.87
CA LYS A 128 -19.62 -7.48 1.05
C LYS A 128 -20.43 -8.34 0.09
N ASP A 129 -21.33 -9.17 0.63
CA ASP A 129 -22.19 -10.07 -0.15
C ASP A 129 -21.40 -10.93 -1.16
N GLY A 130 -20.25 -11.46 -0.71
CA GLY A 130 -19.34 -12.26 -1.52
C GLY A 130 -18.43 -11.48 -2.48
N LYS A 131 -18.68 -10.19 -2.70
CA LYS A 131 -17.92 -9.32 -3.62
C LYS A 131 -16.83 -8.54 -2.90
N LEU A 132 -15.77 -8.21 -3.63
CA LEU A 132 -14.76 -7.25 -3.17
C LEU A 132 -15.25 -5.83 -3.47
N VAL A 133 -15.12 -4.95 -2.48
CA VAL A 133 -15.51 -3.54 -2.60
C VAL A 133 -14.36 -2.69 -2.05
N GLY A 134 -13.87 -1.76 -2.86
CA GLY A 134 -12.86 -0.77 -2.44
C GLY A 134 -13.39 0.15 -1.34
N VAL A 135 -12.53 0.48 -0.39
CA VAL A 135 -12.87 1.38 0.73
C VAL A 135 -11.80 2.45 0.89
N GLU A 136 -12.18 3.66 1.25
CA GLU A 136 -11.22 4.76 1.40
C GLU A 136 -10.39 4.63 2.69
N ALA A 137 -9.24 3.99 2.58
CA ALA A 137 -8.27 3.81 3.66
C ALA A 137 -6.84 3.76 3.10
N VAL A 138 -5.85 3.78 3.99
CA VAL A 138 -4.46 3.46 3.65
C VAL A 138 -3.93 2.46 4.67
N ILE A 139 -3.54 1.29 4.20
CA ILE A 139 -3.05 0.21 5.04
C ILE A 139 -1.58 0.48 5.38
N ASP A 140 -1.16 0.07 6.58
CA ASP A 140 0.24 0.13 6.93
C ASP A 140 1.09 -0.85 6.10
N LYS A 141 2.11 -0.31 5.41
CA LYS A 141 2.94 -1.06 4.46
C LYS A 141 3.72 -2.19 5.10
N ASP A 142 4.16 -2.03 6.36
CA ASP A 142 5.01 -3.02 7.02
C ASP A 142 4.15 -4.19 7.51
N LEU A 143 2.95 -3.90 8.03
CA LEU A 143 1.95 -4.93 8.35
C LEU A 143 1.48 -5.67 7.09
N ALA A 144 1.23 -4.96 5.99
CA ALA A 144 0.83 -5.59 4.73
C ALA A 144 1.92 -6.51 4.17
N ALA A 145 3.19 -6.06 4.23
CA ALA A 145 4.33 -6.87 3.83
C ALA A 145 4.48 -8.12 4.71
N ALA A 146 4.26 -8.01 6.02
CA ALA A 146 4.25 -9.15 6.94
C ALA A 146 3.12 -10.16 6.62
N VAL A 147 1.92 -9.67 6.33
CA VAL A 147 0.79 -10.52 5.91
C VAL A 147 1.11 -11.22 4.59
N LEU A 148 1.66 -10.51 3.60
CA LEU A 148 2.06 -11.12 2.33
C LEU A 148 3.11 -12.21 2.55
N ALA A 149 4.21 -11.90 3.25
CA ALA A 149 5.30 -12.84 3.50
C ALA A 149 4.80 -14.14 4.15
N LYS A 150 3.94 -14.01 5.18
CA LYS A 150 3.29 -15.16 5.82
C LYS A 150 2.40 -15.93 4.83
N ALA A 151 1.59 -15.22 4.05
CA ALA A 151 0.65 -15.82 3.10
C ALA A 151 1.33 -16.62 1.98
N ILE A 152 2.54 -16.21 1.56
CA ILE A 152 3.32 -16.91 0.54
C ILE A 152 4.36 -17.89 1.12
N GLY A 153 4.43 -18.05 2.45
CA GLY A 153 5.31 -19.02 3.13
C GLY A 153 6.78 -18.59 3.25
N TRP A 154 7.06 -17.30 3.18
CA TRP A 154 8.42 -16.76 3.23
C TRP A 154 8.87 -16.51 4.68
N LYS A 155 10.09 -16.94 5.00
CA LYS A 155 10.64 -16.95 6.38
C LYS A 155 11.29 -15.64 6.80
N HIS A 156 11.69 -14.82 5.83
CA HIS A 156 12.40 -13.57 6.08
C HIS A 156 11.57 -12.39 5.59
N LEU A 157 11.43 -11.39 6.45
CA LEU A 157 10.90 -10.08 6.14
C LEU A 157 11.99 -9.05 6.46
N VAL A 158 12.29 -8.19 5.48
CA VAL A 158 13.25 -7.10 5.64
C VAL A 158 12.49 -5.79 5.51
N ILE A 159 12.60 -4.93 6.52
CA ILE A 159 12.09 -3.56 6.52
C ILE A 159 13.29 -2.62 6.42
N ALA A 160 13.38 -1.87 5.33
CA ALA A 160 14.43 -0.88 5.13
C ALA A 160 13.91 0.51 5.55
N THR A 161 14.61 1.14 6.50
CA THR A 161 14.31 2.46 7.07
C THR A 161 15.58 3.30 7.16
N ASP A 162 15.43 4.61 7.35
CA ASP A 162 16.48 5.57 7.71
C ASP A 162 16.81 5.59 9.21
#